data_AF-A0AAN9Z498-F1
#
_entry.id   AF-A0AAN9Z498-F1
#
_cell.length_a   1.000
_cell.length_b   1.000
_cell.length_c   1.000
_cell.angle_alpha   90.00
_cell.angle_beta   90.00
_cell.angle_gamma   90.00
#
_symmetry.space_group_name_H-M   'P 1'
#
loop_
_entity.id
_entity.type
_entity.pdbx_description
1 polymer ?
#
loop_
_entity_poly.entity_id
_entity_poly.type
_entity_poly.pdbx_seq_one_letter_code
_entity_poly.pdbx_strand_id
1 'polypeptide(L)'
;MELDPSTDEFRKAGIMKIEHCLSFMQSYWKGYSASAARRKKEWIELLNDLERLPFKFRINELRKEIKIMWDKCYKSEQERKLFPEFYTDNYSESLLMKHREELEKLNAFYLQHQELIDLLLKYEEMCKCVTNIQKQTQNPERLFKNRGAQLLKEEHDRKMVARIPHMQNIILKAIRKKESEGIIFLIYGQHFSDVIKQHNTKIEEKKAVKRLSVRSASLRGSVLKRCRTMDNIRISDCLPRNSNRRSVQQAEMK
;
A
#
# COMPACT_ATOMS: atom_id res chain seq x y z
N MET A 1 3.75 -8.15 -35.75
CA MET A 1 3.83 -6.69 -35.95
C MET A 1 2.58 -6.14 -35.28
N GLU A 2 2.68 -5.90 -33.97
CA GLU A 2 1.58 -5.43 -33.14
C GLU A 2 1.32 -3.97 -33.50
N LEU A 3 0.15 -3.71 -34.08
CA LEU A 3 -0.28 -2.37 -34.45
C LEU A 3 -0.73 -1.66 -33.17
N ASP A 4 0.10 -0.74 -32.68
CA ASP A 4 -0.23 0.14 -31.56
C ASP A 4 -1.55 0.90 -31.85
N PRO A 5 -2.57 0.81 -30.99
CA PRO A 5 -3.85 1.54 -31.14
C PRO A 5 -3.73 3.07 -31.10
N SER A 6 -2.52 3.59 -30.89
CA SER A 6 -2.20 5.02 -30.78
C SER A 6 -1.91 5.69 -32.12
N THR A 7 -1.88 4.97 -33.25
CA THR A 7 -1.62 5.61 -34.54
C THR A 7 -2.83 6.41 -35.01
N ASP A 8 -2.55 7.65 -35.40
CA ASP A 8 -3.48 8.63 -36.00
C ASP A 8 -4.25 8.04 -37.21
N GLU A 9 -3.74 6.95 -37.79
CA GLU A 9 -4.37 6.17 -38.86
C GLU A 9 -5.60 5.38 -38.41
N PHE A 10 -5.63 4.79 -37.21
CA PHE A 10 -6.84 4.14 -36.70
C PHE A 10 -7.92 5.17 -36.36
N ARG A 11 -7.52 6.33 -35.82
CA ARG A 11 -8.42 7.46 -35.56
C ARG A 11 -8.98 8.01 -36.87
N LYS A 12 -8.14 8.24 -37.89
CA LYS A 12 -8.57 8.67 -39.24
C LYS A 12 -9.42 7.63 -39.97
N ALA A 13 -9.09 6.35 -39.91
CA ALA A 13 -9.87 5.28 -40.54
C ALA A 13 -11.22 5.05 -39.84
N GLY A 14 -11.28 5.22 -38.52
CA GLY A 14 -12.51 5.19 -37.73
C GLY A 14 -13.42 6.40 -38.01
N ILE A 15 -12.85 7.60 -38.01
CA ILE A 15 -13.55 8.86 -38.33
C ILE A 15 -14.07 8.85 -39.77
N MET A 16 -13.28 8.39 -40.76
CA MET A 16 -13.74 8.28 -42.15
C MET A 16 -14.89 7.29 -42.32
N LYS A 17 -14.93 6.19 -41.55
CA LYS A 17 -16.09 5.27 -41.58
C LYS A 17 -17.34 5.92 -40.99
N ILE A 18 -17.20 6.72 -39.94
CA ILE A 18 -18.30 7.44 -39.29
C ILE A 18 -18.86 8.55 -40.20
N GLU A 19 -18.00 9.37 -40.82
CA GLU A 19 -18.39 10.44 -41.75
C GLU A 19 -19.05 9.87 -43.04
N HIS A 20 -18.54 8.75 -43.55
CA HIS A 20 -19.13 8.07 -44.70
C HIS A 20 -20.50 7.45 -44.34
N CYS A 21 -20.67 6.90 -43.14
CA CYS A 21 -21.98 6.47 -42.64
C CYS A 21 -22.95 7.66 -42.43
N LEU A 22 -22.45 8.81 -41.95
CA LEU A 22 -23.24 10.03 -41.77
C LEU A 22 -23.76 10.59 -43.09
N SER A 23 -22.90 10.70 -44.11
CA SER A 23 -23.29 11.19 -45.44
C SER A 23 -24.25 10.21 -46.14
N PHE A 24 -24.00 8.91 -46.05
CA PHE A 24 -24.91 7.87 -46.54
C PHE A 24 -26.29 7.94 -45.87
N MET A 25 -26.34 8.15 -44.54
CA MET A 25 -27.59 8.18 -43.78
C MET A 25 -28.38 9.49 -43.94
N GLN A 26 -27.70 10.63 -44.10
CA GLN A 26 -28.34 11.91 -44.45
C GLN A 26 -29.08 11.84 -45.78
N SER A 27 -28.56 11.06 -46.74
CA SER A 27 -29.23 10.82 -48.02
C SER A 27 -30.49 9.94 -47.89
N TYR A 28 -30.51 9.04 -46.88
CA TYR A 28 -31.56 8.06 -46.63
C TYR A 28 -32.74 8.63 -45.81
N TRP A 29 -32.52 9.67 -45.00
CA TRP A 29 -33.55 10.29 -44.17
C TRP A 29 -34.15 11.54 -44.81
N LYS A 30 -34.86 11.35 -45.92
CA LYS A 30 -35.72 12.40 -46.51
C LYS A 30 -37.11 12.33 -45.88
N GLY A 31 -37.34 13.06 -44.79
CA GLY A 31 -38.67 13.26 -44.20
C GLY A 31 -38.70 13.83 -42.78
N TYR A 32 -39.70 14.67 -42.47
CA TYR A 32 -39.88 15.39 -41.19
C TYR A 32 -40.84 14.70 -40.20
N SER A 33 -40.97 13.37 -40.24
CA SER A 33 -41.81 12.64 -39.29
C SER A 33 -41.19 12.61 -37.89
N ALA A 34 -42.02 12.65 -36.84
CA ALA A 34 -41.58 12.51 -35.45
C ALA A 34 -40.75 11.23 -35.20
N SER A 35 -41.06 10.14 -35.92
CA SER A 35 -40.30 8.89 -35.88
C SER A 35 -38.91 8.99 -36.53
N ALA A 36 -38.74 9.85 -37.54
CA ALA A 36 -37.45 10.12 -38.17
C ALA A 36 -36.59 11.03 -37.28
N ALA A 37 -37.19 12.02 -36.62
CA ALA A 37 -36.50 12.86 -35.64
C ALA A 37 -36.01 12.07 -34.42
N ARG A 38 -36.80 11.13 -33.90
CA ARG A 38 -36.40 10.24 -32.82
C ARG A 38 -35.21 9.37 -33.20
N ARG A 39 -35.27 8.69 -34.35
CA ARG A 39 -34.16 7.90 -34.88
C ARG A 39 -32.91 8.76 -35.04
N LYS A 40 -33.04 9.97 -35.59
CA LYS A 40 -31.91 10.91 -35.72
C LYS A 40 -31.25 11.23 -34.38
N LYS A 41 -32.02 11.44 -33.31
CA LYS A 41 -31.48 11.65 -31.97
C LYS A 41 -30.74 10.42 -31.45
N GLU A 42 -31.35 9.24 -31.53
CA GLU A 42 -30.75 7.97 -31.08
C GLU A 42 -29.42 7.68 -31.80
N TRP A 43 -29.35 7.97 -33.10
CA TRP A 43 -28.11 7.83 -33.87
C TRP A 43 -27.04 8.87 -33.51
N ILE A 44 -27.42 10.12 -33.25
CA ILE A 44 -26.47 11.14 -32.77
C ILE A 44 -25.89 10.73 -31.41
N GLU A 45 -26.72 10.18 -30.51
CA GLU A 45 -26.26 9.64 -29.23
C GLU A 45 -25.27 8.48 -29.43
N LEU A 46 -25.60 7.52 -30.31
CA LEU A 46 -24.71 6.42 -30.68
C LEU A 46 -23.36 6.89 -31.24
N LEU A 47 -23.38 7.90 -32.10
CA LEU A 47 -22.17 8.50 -32.67
C LEU A 47 -21.30 9.17 -31.62
N ASN A 48 -21.92 9.98 -30.75
CA ASN A 48 -21.21 10.59 -29.62
C ASN A 48 -20.58 9.54 -28.70
N ASP A 49 -21.26 8.42 -28.47
CA ASP A 49 -20.72 7.33 -27.67
C ASP A 49 -19.54 6.64 -28.36
N LEU A 50 -19.62 6.39 -29.68
CA LEU A 50 -18.52 5.84 -30.47
C LEU A 50 -17.30 6.76 -30.49
N GLU A 51 -17.50 8.07 -30.61
CA GLU A 51 -16.43 9.08 -30.54
C GLU A 51 -15.75 9.11 -29.17
N ARG A 52 -16.47 8.78 -28.10
CA ARG A 52 -15.93 8.73 -26.72
C ARG A 52 -15.13 7.46 -26.43
N LEU A 53 -15.38 6.35 -27.14
CA LEU A 53 -14.73 5.06 -26.86
C LEU A 53 -13.19 5.12 -26.92
N PRO A 54 -12.53 5.71 -27.95
CA PRO A 54 -11.08 5.80 -27.99
C PRO A 54 -10.50 6.56 -26.80
N PHE A 55 -11.13 7.68 -26.42
CA PHE A 55 -10.73 8.46 -25.24
C PHE A 55 -10.88 7.63 -23.96
N LYS A 56 -11.98 6.89 -23.83
CA LYS A 56 -12.20 5.98 -22.69
C LYS A 56 -11.10 4.94 -22.57
N PHE A 57 -10.73 4.26 -23.65
CA PHE A 57 -9.65 3.27 -23.63
C PHE A 57 -8.32 3.92 -23.24
N ARG A 58 -7.94 5.01 -23.92
CA ARG A 58 -6.64 5.66 -23.69
C ARG A 58 -6.53 6.27 -22.29
N ILE A 59 -7.60 6.90 -21.79
CA ILE A 59 -7.62 7.46 -20.44
C ILE A 59 -7.51 6.35 -19.39
N ASN A 60 -8.16 5.21 -19.59
CA ASN A 60 -8.06 4.08 -18.65
C ASN A 60 -6.65 3.46 -18.64
N GLU A 61 -5.95 3.41 -19.77
CA GLU A 61 -4.53 3.05 -19.81
C GLU A 61 -3.68 4.05 -19.04
N LEU A 62 -3.82 5.35 -19.33
CA LEU A 62 -3.08 6.39 -18.62
C LEU A 62 -3.35 6.38 -17.12
N ARG A 63 -4.59 6.10 -16.69
CA ARG A 63 -4.92 5.96 -15.25
C ARG A 63 -4.12 4.84 -14.59
N LYS A 64 -3.91 3.71 -15.29
CA LYS A 64 -3.06 2.62 -14.77
C LYS A 64 -1.61 3.05 -14.67
N GLU A 65 -1.09 3.72 -15.70
CA GLU A 65 0.28 4.24 -15.73
C GLU A 65 0.51 5.28 -14.61
N ILE A 66 -0.39 6.25 -14.47
CA ILE A 66 -0.37 7.27 -13.41
C ILE A 66 -0.38 6.60 -12.04
N LYS A 67 -1.21 5.56 -11.83
CA LYS A 67 -1.24 4.83 -10.56
C LYS A 67 0.11 4.17 -10.24
N ILE A 68 0.73 3.54 -11.23
CA ILE A 68 2.07 2.95 -11.09
C ILE A 68 3.10 4.05 -10.77
N MET A 69 3.03 5.19 -11.44
CA MET A 69 3.93 6.32 -11.20
C MET A 69 3.73 6.95 -9.81
N TRP A 70 2.49 7.07 -9.33
CA TRP A 70 2.21 7.51 -7.97
C TRP A 70 2.80 6.56 -6.92
N ASP A 71 2.74 5.25 -7.17
CA ASP A 71 3.36 4.26 -6.29
C ASP A 71 4.89 4.37 -6.32
N LYS A 72 5.50 4.56 -7.49
CA LYS A 72 6.96 4.76 -7.65
C LYS A 72 7.46 6.06 -7.01
N CYS A 73 6.68 7.13 -7.08
CA CYS A 73 7.02 8.43 -6.49
C CYS A 73 6.62 8.54 -5.01
N TYR A 74 6.15 7.45 -4.38
CA TYR A 74 5.74 7.41 -2.97
C TYR A 74 4.69 8.48 -2.60
N LYS A 75 3.79 8.82 -3.53
CA LYS A 75 2.75 9.84 -3.33
C LYS A 75 1.68 9.38 -2.34
N SER A 76 1.30 10.26 -1.42
CA SER A 76 0.25 10.03 -0.43
C SER A 76 -1.14 9.92 -1.08
N GLU A 77 -2.09 9.29 -0.40
CA GLU A 77 -3.48 9.28 -0.85
C GLU A 77 -4.09 10.68 -0.90
N GLN A 78 -3.65 11.59 -0.01
CA GLN A 78 -4.11 12.98 0.01
C GLN A 78 -3.65 13.74 -1.23
N GLU A 79 -2.38 13.58 -1.63
CA GLU A 79 -1.85 14.18 -2.86
C GLU A 79 -2.53 13.59 -4.11
N ARG A 80 -2.80 12.28 -4.12
CA ARG A 80 -3.53 11.64 -5.24
C ARG A 80 -4.94 12.22 -5.41
N LYS A 81 -5.60 12.59 -4.31
CA LYS A 81 -6.92 13.24 -4.33
C LYS A 81 -6.90 14.69 -4.84
N LEU A 82 -5.73 15.33 -4.91
CA LEU A 82 -5.58 16.66 -5.51
C LEU A 82 -5.78 16.65 -7.02
N PHE A 83 -5.79 15.48 -7.67
CA PHE A 83 -6.10 15.30 -9.08
C PHE A 83 -7.51 14.71 -9.26
N PRO A 84 -8.58 15.53 -9.14
CA PRO A 84 -9.97 15.06 -9.21
C PRO A 84 -10.34 14.50 -10.60
N GLU A 85 -9.64 14.93 -11.66
CA GLU A 85 -9.84 14.44 -13.02
C GLU A 85 -9.60 12.92 -13.16
N PHE A 86 -8.86 12.32 -12.22
CA PHE A 86 -8.68 10.87 -12.17
C PHE A 86 -9.99 10.10 -11.98
N TYR A 87 -10.96 10.67 -11.25
CA TYR A 87 -12.22 10.00 -10.89
C TYR A 87 -13.39 10.37 -11.80
N THR A 88 -13.16 11.24 -12.79
CA THR A 88 -14.22 11.76 -13.66
C THR A 88 -14.41 10.89 -14.89
N ASP A 89 -15.60 10.35 -15.14
CA ASP A 89 -15.86 9.48 -16.32
C ASP A 89 -16.38 10.24 -17.56
N ASN A 90 -16.17 11.56 -17.60
CA ASN A 90 -16.47 12.40 -18.76
C ASN A 90 -15.32 12.33 -19.78
N TYR A 91 -15.29 11.24 -20.55
CA TYR A 91 -14.25 11.01 -21.55
C TYR A 91 -14.31 12.06 -22.67
N SER A 92 -13.39 13.02 -22.60
CA SER A 92 -13.22 14.09 -23.57
C SER A 92 -11.74 14.25 -23.90
N GLU A 93 -11.44 14.89 -25.03
CA GLU A 93 -10.06 15.17 -25.42
C GLU A 93 -9.33 16.05 -24.38
N SER A 94 -10.05 17.00 -23.77
CA SER A 94 -9.50 17.83 -22.68
C SER A 94 -9.09 16.98 -21.46
N LEU A 95 -9.88 15.96 -21.10
CA LEU A 95 -9.57 15.05 -20.00
C LEU A 95 -8.33 14.21 -20.33
N LEU A 96 -8.20 13.75 -21.58
CA LEU A 96 -7.05 13.01 -22.04
C LEU A 96 -5.76 13.84 -21.92
N MET A 97 -5.80 15.11 -22.35
CA MET A 97 -4.65 16.01 -22.27
C MET A 97 -4.21 16.23 -20.83
N LYS A 98 -5.16 16.48 -19.91
CA LYS A 98 -4.85 16.61 -18.48
C LYS A 98 -4.14 15.37 -17.90
N HIS A 99 -4.56 14.16 -18.29
CA HIS A 99 -3.90 12.93 -17.84
C HIS A 99 -2.48 12.79 -18.42
N ARG A 100 -2.26 13.21 -19.67
CA ARG A 100 -0.91 13.22 -20.28
C ARG A 100 0.02 14.20 -19.57
N GLU A 101 -0.44 15.43 -19.35
CA GLU A 101 0.33 16.45 -18.62
C GLU A 101 0.67 16.00 -17.20
N GLU A 102 -0.29 15.38 -16.49
CA GLU A 102 -0.04 14.85 -15.15
C GLU A 102 1.01 13.74 -15.18
N LEU A 103 0.94 12.84 -16.16
CA LEU A 103 1.94 11.79 -16.33
C LEU A 103 3.33 12.37 -16.64
N GLU A 104 3.42 13.39 -17.48
CA GLU A 104 4.67 14.10 -17.78
C GLU A 104 5.25 14.78 -16.55
N LYS A 105 4.43 15.45 -15.73
CA LYS A 105 4.86 16.03 -14.45
C LYS A 105 5.40 14.97 -13.50
N LEU A 106 4.72 13.83 -13.40
CA LEU A 106 5.18 12.71 -12.57
C LEU A 106 6.49 12.12 -13.07
N ASN A 107 6.67 11.99 -14.39
CA ASN A 107 7.91 11.52 -14.99
C ASN A 107 9.06 12.51 -14.75
N ALA A 108 8.84 13.81 -14.91
CA ALA A 108 9.83 14.84 -14.62
C ALA A 108 10.26 14.81 -13.15
N PHE A 109 9.28 14.69 -12.23
CA PHE A 109 9.56 14.53 -10.79
C PHE A 109 10.36 13.26 -10.51
N TYR A 110 10.00 12.13 -11.13
CA TYR A 110 10.71 10.87 -10.99
C TYR A 110 12.17 10.99 -11.44
N LEU A 111 12.43 11.59 -12.60
CA LEU A 111 13.79 11.79 -13.12
C LEU A 111 14.62 12.70 -12.22
N GLN A 112 14.03 13.79 -11.71
CA GLN A 112 14.70 14.71 -10.79
C GLN A 112 15.08 14.07 -9.46
N HIS A 113 14.28 13.11 -8.99
CA HIS A 113 14.44 12.44 -7.70
C HIS A 113 14.89 10.99 -7.80
N GLN A 114 15.34 10.55 -8.97
CA GLN A 114 15.63 9.14 -9.26
C GLN A 114 16.63 8.53 -8.26
N GLU A 115 17.71 9.24 -7.96
CA GLU A 115 18.73 8.76 -7.01
C GLU A 115 18.14 8.47 -5.62
N LEU A 116 17.22 9.32 -5.16
CA LEU A 116 16.58 9.19 -3.85
C LEU A 116 15.57 8.04 -3.88
N ILE A 117 14.79 7.94 -4.96
CA ILE A 117 13.84 6.85 -5.17
C ILE A 117 14.56 5.49 -5.20
N ASP A 118 15.70 5.39 -5.89
CA ASP A 118 16.50 4.16 -5.93
C ASP A 118 17.03 3.75 -4.55
N LEU A 119 17.45 4.72 -3.74
CA LEU A 119 17.85 4.46 -2.35
C LEU A 119 16.66 3.97 -1.50
N LEU A 120 15.47 4.53 -1.70
CA LEU A 120 14.24 4.11 -1.03
C LEU A 120 13.81 2.69 -1.45
N LEU A 121 13.89 2.36 -2.74
CA LEU A 121 13.60 1.01 -3.23
C LEU A 121 14.53 -0.03 -2.60
N LYS A 122 15.84 0.26 -2.53
CA LYS A 122 16.82 -0.60 -1.84
C LYS A 122 16.48 -0.75 -0.35
N TYR A 123 16.07 0.34 0.30
CA TYR A 123 15.65 0.29 1.70
C TYR A 123 14.38 -0.55 1.90
N GLU A 124 13.40 -0.44 1.00
CA GLU A 124 12.17 -1.24 1.03
C GLU A 124 12.47 -2.73 0.85
N GLU A 125 13.38 -3.08 -0.06
CA GLU A 125 13.86 -4.46 -0.26
C GLU A 125 14.51 -5.01 1.01
N MET A 126 15.39 -4.25 1.66
CA MET A 126 15.98 -4.65 2.94
C MET A 126 14.92 -4.82 4.04
N CYS A 127 13.89 -3.96 4.07
CA CYS A 127 12.77 -4.10 5.00
C CYS A 127 11.96 -5.38 4.71
N LYS A 128 11.75 -5.73 3.44
CA LYS A 128 11.14 -7.01 3.03
C LYS A 128 11.97 -8.19 3.54
N CYS A 129 13.30 -8.13 3.46
CA CYS A 129 14.18 -9.14 4.06
C CYS A 129 13.97 -9.27 5.58
N VAL A 130 13.83 -8.18 6.33
CA VAL A 130 13.50 -8.23 7.77
C VAL A 130 12.21 -9.02 8.00
N THR A 131 11.16 -8.74 7.25
CA THR A 131 9.87 -9.44 7.41
C THR A 131 9.98 -10.92 7.05
N ASN A 132 10.76 -11.27 6.03
CA ASN A 132 10.99 -12.65 5.63
C ASN A 132 11.75 -13.43 6.70
N ILE A 133 12.84 -12.87 7.26
CA ILE A 133 13.56 -13.48 8.39
C ILE A 133 12.62 -13.66 9.59
N GLN A 134 11.77 -12.67 9.89
CA GLN A 134 10.80 -12.76 10.99
C GLN A 134 9.78 -13.88 10.79
N LYS A 135 9.30 -14.09 9.55
CA LYS A 135 8.39 -15.19 9.20
C LYS A 135 9.10 -16.54 9.31
N GLN A 136 10.30 -16.66 8.73
CA GLN A 136 11.10 -17.89 8.81
C GLN A 136 11.44 -18.26 10.25
N THR A 137 11.75 -17.28 11.11
CA THR A 137 12.04 -17.51 12.54
C THR A 137 10.80 -18.00 13.31
N GLN A 138 9.59 -17.68 12.86
CA GLN A 138 8.35 -18.13 13.49
C GLN A 138 7.96 -19.56 13.07
N ASN A 139 8.46 -20.04 11.93
CA ASN A 139 8.12 -21.37 11.42
C ASN A 139 8.87 -22.47 12.21
N PRO A 140 8.17 -23.39 12.90
CA PRO A 140 8.81 -24.45 13.68
C PRO A 140 9.60 -25.44 12.80
N GLU A 141 9.20 -25.59 11.54
CA GLU A 141 9.89 -26.43 10.54
C GLU A 141 11.30 -25.93 10.18
N ARG A 142 11.61 -24.66 10.46
CA ARG A 142 12.94 -24.07 10.22
C ARG A 142 14.06 -24.89 10.86
N LEU A 143 13.84 -25.38 12.09
CA LEU A 143 14.82 -26.17 12.83
C LEU A 143 15.19 -27.49 12.13
N PHE A 144 14.25 -28.07 11.37
CA PHE A 144 14.43 -29.36 10.70
C PHE A 144 14.86 -29.23 9.23
N LYS A 145 14.47 -28.14 8.56
CA LYS A 145 14.76 -27.89 7.13
C LYS A 145 16.02 -27.06 6.86
N ASN A 146 16.58 -26.37 7.87
CA ASN A 146 17.79 -25.56 7.70
C ASN A 146 19.06 -26.42 7.54
N ARG A 147 19.31 -26.91 6.32
CA ARG A 147 20.57 -27.55 5.91
C ARG A 147 21.09 -26.91 4.63
N GLY A 148 22.41 -26.81 4.49
CA GLY A 148 23.08 -26.35 3.26
C GLY A 148 22.76 -24.89 2.89
N ALA A 149 22.31 -24.66 1.64
CA ALA A 149 22.15 -23.35 1.03
C ALA A 149 21.18 -22.39 1.75
N GLN A 150 20.22 -22.92 2.53
CA GLN A 150 19.28 -22.09 3.27
C GLN A 150 19.94 -21.29 4.40
N LEU A 151 20.96 -21.86 5.06
CA LEU A 151 21.74 -21.14 6.09
C LEU A 151 22.55 -19.99 5.48
N LEU A 152 23.12 -20.20 4.29
CA LEU A 152 23.85 -19.15 3.57
C LEU A 152 22.92 -18.00 3.18
N LYS A 153 21.70 -18.31 2.73
CA LYS A 153 20.68 -17.31 2.43
C LYS A 153 20.25 -16.54 3.68
N GLU A 154 20.00 -17.23 4.79
CA GLU A 154 19.67 -16.56 6.05
C GLU A 154 20.79 -15.65 6.55
N GLU A 155 22.05 -16.09 6.45
CA GLU A 155 23.20 -15.27 6.87
C GLU A 155 23.44 -14.07 5.94
N HIS A 156 23.22 -14.25 4.63
CA HIS A 156 23.20 -13.15 3.67
C HIS A 156 22.11 -12.13 4.01
N ASP A 157 20.89 -12.59 4.24
CA ASP A 157 19.75 -11.74 4.59
C ASP A 157 20.01 -11.01 5.93
N ARG A 158 20.61 -11.67 6.92
CA ARG A 158 21.02 -11.03 8.19
C ARG A 158 22.05 -9.92 7.98
N LYS A 159 23.05 -10.15 7.13
CA LYS A 159 24.06 -9.14 6.77
C LYS A 159 23.42 -7.95 6.05
N MET A 160 22.44 -8.18 5.18
CA MET A 160 21.68 -7.09 4.55
C MET A 160 20.89 -6.30 5.59
N VAL A 161 20.18 -6.98 6.50
CA VAL A 161 19.41 -6.34 7.58
C VAL A 161 20.29 -5.51 8.52
N ALA A 162 21.50 -5.98 8.82
CA ALA A 162 22.46 -5.23 9.64
C ALA A 162 22.89 -3.89 9.00
N ARG A 163 22.78 -3.74 7.68
CA ARG A 163 23.13 -2.50 6.95
C ARG A 163 21.98 -1.49 6.87
N ILE A 164 20.76 -1.86 7.27
CA ILE A 164 19.60 -0.96 7.28
C ILE A 164 19.87 0.39 7.97
N PRO A 165 20.45 0.47 9.19
CA PRO A 165 20.71 1.76 9.83
C PRO A 165 21.72 2.62 9.05
N HIS A 166 22.68 2.00 8.37
CA HIS A 166 23.60 2.72 7.49
C HIS A 166 22.83 3.31 6.29
N MET A 167 21.96 2.53 5.66
CA MET A 167 21.11 3.00 4.55
C MET A 167 20.14 4.11 4.97
N GLN A 168 19.53 4.02 6.16
CA GLN A 168 18.70 5.08 6.72
C GLN A 168 19.48 6.40 6.82
N ASN A 169 20.73 6.35 7.28
CA ASN A 169 21.58 7.53 7.36
C ASN A 169 21.94 8.10 5.98
N ILE A 170 22.17 7.25 4.96
CA ILE A 170 22.41 7.71 3.59
C ILE A 170 21.18 8.44 3.05
N ILE A 171 19.99 7.85 3.23
CA ILE A 171 18.73 8.46 2.76
C ILE A 171 18.47 9.78 3.49
N LEU A 172 18.65 9.83 4.81
CA LEU A 172 18.50 11.08 5.58
C LEU A 172 19.48 12.16 5.13
N LYS A 173 20.72 11.81 4.79
CA LYS A 173 21.69 12.75 4.23
C LYS A 173 21.27 13.24 2.84
N ALA A 174 20.76 12.35 1.99
CA ALA A 174 20.25 12.70 0.66
C ALA A 174 19.04 13.64 0.75
N ILE A 175 18.10 13.37 1.66
CA ILE A 175 16.94 14.24 1.92
C ILE A 175 17.40 15.61 2.41
N ARG A 176 18.32 15.70 3.38
CA ARG A 176 18.84 16.99 3.86
C ARG A 176 19.49 17.83 2.77
N LYS A 177 20.19 17.20 1.82
CA LYS A 177 20.73 17.88 0.64
C LYS A 177 19.60 18.45 -0.23
N LYS A 178 18.55 17.67 -0.49
CA LYS A 178 17.37 18.14 -1.25
C LYS A 178 16.59 19.25 -0.53
N GLU A 179 16.48 19.17 0.79
CA GLU A 179 15.87 20.24 1.60
C GLU A 179 16.68 21.53 1.55
N SER A 180 18.02 21.45 1.47
CA SER A 180 18.86 22.64 1.26
C SER A 180 18.72 23.26 -0.14
N GLU A 181 18.29 22.48 -1.13
CA GLU A 181 17.90 22.96 -2.46
C GLU A 181 16.46 23.55 -2.46
N GLY A 182 15.77 23.54 -1.31
CA GLY A 182 14.41 24.06 -1.13
C GLY A 182 13.30 23.07 -1.45
N ILE A 183 13.62 21.81 -1.74
CA ILE A 183 12.63 20.79 -2.12
C ILE A 183 12.34 19.89 -0.90
N ILE A 184 11.11 19.97 -0.40
CA ILE A 184 10.63 19.11 0.69
C ILE A 184 10.23 17.75 0.10
N PHE A 185 10.94 16.70 0.49
CA PHE A 185 10.65 15.34 0.05
C PHE A 185 9.80 14.60 1.09
N LEU A 186 8.52 14.36 0.76
CA LEU A 186 7.57 13.65 1.62
C LEU A 186 7.32 12.25 1.08
N ILE A 187 7.31 11.25 1.97
CA ILE A 187 7.02 9.85 1.65
C ILE A 187 5.65 9.52 2.23
N TYR A 188 4.68 9.24 1.37
CA TYR A 188 3.27 9.07 1.75
C TYR A 188 2.74 10.20 2.64
N GLY A 189 3.23 11.43 2.44
CA GLY A 189 2.81 12.61 3.20
C GLY A 189 3.48 12.76 4.56
N GLN A 190 4.53 11.99 4.85
CA GLN A 190 5.31 12.07 6.09
C GLN A 190 6.80 12.24 5.79
N HIS A 191 7.54 12.87 6.71
CA HIS A 191 9.00 12.92 6.62
C HIS A 191 9.59 11.51 6.85
N PHE A 192 10.65 11.18 6.12
CA PHE A 192 11.33 9.90 6.26
C PHE A 192 11.82 9.63 7.69
N SER A 193 12.24 10.68 8.40
CA SER A 193 12.64 10.63 9.81
C SER A 193 11.54 10.03 10.69
N ASP A 194 10.28 10.40 10.47
CA ASP A 194 9.15 9.93 11.25
C ASP A 194 8.73 8.53 10.86
N VAL A 195 8.83 8.16 9.57
CA VAL A 195 8.64 6.79 9.10
C VAL A 195 9.63 5.83 9.78
N ILE A 196 10.91 6.22 9.92
CA ILE A 196 11.92 5.42 10.63
C ILE A 196 11.56 5.26 12.10
N LYS A 197 11.18 6.35 12.79
CA LYS A 197 10.78 6.31 14.20
C LYS A 197 9.61 5.33 14.41
N GLN A 198 8.55 5.46 13.61
CA GLN A 198 7.38 4.58 13.67
C GLN A 198 7.73 3.11 13.39
N HIS A 199 8.67 2.84 12.48
CA HIS A 199 9.12 1.48 12.22
C HIS A 199 9.88 0.89 13.41
N ASN A 200 10.76 1.68 14.03
CA ASN A 200 11.53 1.25 15.19
C ASN A 200 10.65 1.02 16.42
N THR A 201 9.65 1.89 16.69
CA THR A 201 8.70 1.68 17.79
C THR A 201 7.91 0.39 17.62
N LYS A 202 7.38 0.13 16.42
CA LYS A 202 6.66 -1.13 16.10
C LYS A 202 7.53 -2.37 16.32
N ILE A 203 8.83 -2.31 16.03
CA ILE A 203 9.75 -3.41 16.29
C ILE A 203 9.94 -3.63 17.79
N GLU A 204 10.15 -2.56 18.56
CA GLU A 204 10.35 -2.64 20.01
C GLU A 204 9.10 -3.15 20.74
N GLU A 205 7.91 -2.69 20.34
CA GLU A 205 6.62 -3.19 20.85
C GLU A 205 6.47 -4.69 20.61
N LYS A 206 6.74 -5.17 19.38
CA LYS A 206 6.69 -6.60 19.06
C LYS A 206 7.69 -7.43 19.88
N LYS A 207 8.89 -6.89 20.13
CA LYS A 207 9.88 -7.54 21.01
C LYS A 207 9.40 -7.57 22.45
N ALA A 208 8.84 -6.48 22.96
CA ALA A 208 8.31 -6.40 24.32
C ALA A 208 7.16 -7.40 24.56
N VAL A 209 6.20 -7.48 23.64
CA VAL A 209 5.10 -8.46 23.68
C VAL A 209 5.63 -9.90 23.67
N LYS A 210 6.61 -10.22 22.81
CA LYS A 210 7.26 -11.54 22.81
C LYS A 210 7.96 -11.85 24.14
N ARG A 211 8.68 -10.88 24.73
CA ARG A 211 9.36 -11.05 26.02
C ARG A 211 8.36 -11.33 27.15
N LEU A 212 7.23 -10.60 27.19
CA LEU A 212 6.16 -10.81 28.16
C LEU A 212 5.50 -12.19 28.00
N SER A 213 5.25 -12.61 26.76
CA SER A 213 4.75 -13.96 26.42
C SER A 213 5.69 -15.05 26.93
N VAL A 214 6.98 -14.98 26.63
CA VAL A 214 7.99 -15.96 27.10
C VAL A 214 8.10 -15.97 28.62
N ARG A 215 8.08 -14.80 29.28
CA ARG A 215 8.05 -14.71 30.76
C ARG A 215 6.81 -15.40 31.33
N SER A 216 5.63 -15.17 30.76
CA SER A 216 4.38 -15.80 31.22
C SER A 216 4.37 -17.31 30.99
N ALA A 217 4.97 -17.80 29.89
CA ALA A 217 5.12 -19.24 29.62
C ALA A 217 6.13 -19.90 30.57
N SER A 218 7.25 -19.22 30.87
CA SER A 218 8.23 -19.67 31.85
C SER A 218 7.64 -19.74 33.26
N LEU A 219 6.84 -18.74 33.67
CA LEU A 219 6.11 -18.76 34.93
C LEU A 219 5.07 -19.89 35.00
N ARG A 220 4.31 -20.14 33.92
CA ARG A 220 3.39 -21.30 33.86
C ARG A 220 4.14 -22.64 33.95
N GLY A 221 5.29 -22.76 33.27
CA GLY A 221 6.12 -23.96 33.31
C GLY A 221 6.78 -24.22 34.66
N SER A 222 7.16 -23.16 35.40
CA SER A 222 7.70 -23.30 36.76
C SER A 222 6.61 -23.61 37.79
N VAL A 223 5.40 -23.07 37.63
CA VAL A 223 4.22 -23.44 38.44
C VAL A 223 3.83 -24.91 38.21
N LEU A 224 3.82 -25.39 36.96
CA LEU A 224 3.57 -26.80 36.63
C LEU A 224 4.67 -27.75 37.14
N LYS A 225 5.95 -27.36 37.09
CA LYS A 225 7.05 -28.16 37.68
C LYS A 225 6.96 -28.23 39.21
N ARG A 226 6.53 -27.16 39.88
CA ARG A 226 6.35 -27.13 41.34
C ARG A 226 5.17 -27.99 41.81
N CYS A 227 4.15 -28.18 40.97
CA CYS A 227 3.04 -29.10 41.25
C CYS A 227 3.43 -30.58 41.10
N ARG A 228 4.37 -30.94 40.20
CA ARG A 228 4.84 -32.34 40.03
C ARG A 228 5.80 -32.82 41.12
N THR A 229 6.36 -31.94 41.94
CA THR A 229 7.23 -32.30 43.07
C THR A 229 6.47 -32.42 44.40
N MET A 230 5.14 -32.40 44.37
CA MET A 230 4.26 -32.52 45.55
C MET A 230 3.33 -33.74 45.47
N ASP A 231 3.75 -34.82 44.79
CA ASP A 231 3.09 -36.12 44.92
C ASP A 231 3.61 -36.85 46.17
N ASN A 232 3.37 -36.26 47.36
CA ASN A 232 3.35 -37.00 48.63
C ASN A 232 2.80 -36.18 49.83
N ILE A 233 1.78 -35.34 49.62
CA ILE A 233 1.05 -34.75 50.75
C ILE A 233 -0.44 -35.06 50.60
N ARG A 234 -0.96 -35.78 51.59
CA ARG A 234 -2.36 -36.14 51.73
C ARG A 234 -3.24 -34.90 51.59
N ILE A 235 -4.28 -35.05 50.77
CA ILE A 235 -5.37 -34.09 50.59
C ILE A 235 -6.18 -34.07 51.89
N SER A 236 -5.75 -33.31 52.90
CA SER A 236 -6.59 -32.99 54.08
C SER A 236 -6.38 -31.59 54.66
N ASP A 237 -5.29 -30.89 54.35
CA ASP A 237 -4.88 -29.72 55.16
C ASP A 237 -4.89 -28.37 54.43
N CYS A 238 -5.79 -28.17 53.46
CA CYS A 238 -5.96 -26.87 52.81
C CYS A 238 -7.43 -26.40 52.84
N LEU A 239 -7.94 -26.13 54.04
CA LEU A 239 -9.04 -25.17 54.22
C LEU A 239 -8.55 -24.03 55.12
N PRO A 240 -8.68 -22.76 54.70
CA PRO A 240 -8.26 -21.63 55.52
C PRO A 240 -9.14 -21.52 56.76
N ARG A 241 -8.50 -21.57 57.94
CA ARG A 241 -9.12 -21.32 59.25
C ARG A 241 -9.53 -19.84 59.31
N ASN A 242 -10.83 -19.60 59.22
CA ASN A 242 -11.42 -18.27 59.35
C ASN A 242 -11.32 -17.80 60.81
N SER A 243 -10.36 -16.94 61.13
CA SER A 243 -10.23 -16.31 62.45
C SER A 243 -10.60 -14.83 62.35
N ASN A 244 -11.89 -14.52 62.51
CA ASN A 244 -12.33 -13.24 63.10
C ASN A 244 -13.83 -13.25 63.39
N ARG A 245 -14.21 -13.40 64.67
CA ARG A 245 -15.43 -12.80 65.21
C ARG A 245 -15.38 -12.75 66.74
N ARG A 246 -15.80 -11.59 67.27
CA ARG A 246 -15.86 -11.13 68.69
C ARG A 246 -14.55 -10.45 69.10
N SER A 247 -14.52 -9.17 69.48
CA SER A 247 -15.52 -8.37 70.19
C SER A 247 -15.23 -6.86 70.05
N VAL A 248 -16.22 -6.07 69.68
CA VAL A 248 -16.28 -4.63 69.99
C VAL A 248 -17.58 -4.41 70.76
N GLN A 249 -17.46 -4.04 72.02
CA GLN A 249 -18.53 -3.50 72.84
C GLN A 249 -18.03 -2.21 73.48
N GLN A 250 -18.98 -1.28 73.65
CA GLN A 250 -18.96 0.01 74.35
C GLN A 250 -18.44 1.18 73.48
N ALA A 251 -19.14 2.33 73.34
CA ALA A 251 -20.18 2.94 74.16
C ALA A 251 -20.99 3.99 73.37
N GLU A 252 -22.24 4.26 73.78
CA GLU A 252 -22.98 5.55 73.75
C GLU A 252 -24.40 5.28 74.30
N MET A 253 -24.71 5.59 75.57
CA MET A 253 -25.28 6.85 76.08
C MET A 253 -26.54 7.36 75.33
N LYS A 254 -27.72 6.81 75.68
CA LYS A 254 -28.85 7.51 76.35
C LYS A 254 -30.03 6.56 76.55
#